data_AF-A0A836PLK9-F1
#
_entry.id   AF-A0A836PLK9-F1
#
_cell.length_a   1.000
_cell.length_b   1.000
_cell.length_c   1.000
_cell.angle_alpha   90.00
_cell.angle_beta   90.00
_cell.angle_gamma   90.00
#
_symmetry.space_group_name_H-M   'P 1'
#
loop_
_entity.id
_entity.type
_entity.pdbx_description
1 polymer ?
#
loop_
_entity_poly.entity_id
_entity_poly.type
_entity_poly.pdbx_seq_one_letter_code
_entity_poly.pdbx_strand_id
1 'polypeptide(L)'
;MNELTDLQLCKRIAEIEDYVFDDSGRYFRCELTKRGKVVGYLDYNPLTDDALNHQLMIKYDVEIQLTKERDKVDISRGKYPKMYWANIGRIEATSSNPNKAILLAIIEANQ
;
A
#
# COMPACT_ATOMS: atom_id res chain seq x y z
N MET A 1 -15.13 6.54 7.29
CA MET A 1 -14.69 5.34 6.55
C MET A 1 -14.28 4.30 7.60
N ASN A 2 -14.85 3.10 7.59
CA ASN A 2 -14.34 2.05 8.48
C ASN A 2 -12.87 1.78 8.15
N GLU A 3 -12.01 1.74 9.16
CA GLU A 3 -10.59 1.49 8.98
C GLU A 3 -10.41 0.13 8.32
N LEU A 4 -9.93 0.11 7.07
CA LEU A 4 -9.66 -1.13 6.35
C LEU A 4 -8.57 -1.90 7.11
N THR A 5 -8.83 -3.17 7.40
CA THR A 5 -7.81 -4.06 7.92
C THR A 5 -6.68 -4.22 6.90
N ASP A 6 -5.47 -4.55 7.37
CA ASP A 6 -4.30 -4.76 6.52
C ASP A 6 -4.57 -5.80 5.42
N LEU A 7 -5.32 -6.86 5.74
CA LEU A 7 -5.73 -7.84 4.75
C LEU A 7 -6.65 -7.25 3.68
N GLN A 8 -7.63 -6.43 4.06
CA GLN A 8 -8.55 -5.77 3.11
C GLN A 8 -7.83 -4.75 2.23
N LEU A 9 -6.81 -4.06 2.74
CA LEU A 9 -5.98 -3.16 1.96
C LEU A 9 -5.25 -3.90 0.84
N CYS A 10 -4.60 -5.02 1.18
CA CYS A 10 -3.96 -5.86 0.18
C CYS A 10 -4.96 -6.37 -0.87
N LYS A 11 -6.18 -6.78 -0.46
CA LYS A 11 -7.27 -7.18 -1.38
C LYS A 11 -7.61 -6.10 -2.37
N ARG A 12 -7.87 -4.89 -1.89
CA ARG A 12 -8.25 -3.77 -2.75
C ARG A 12 -7.17 -3.39 -3.74
N ILE A 13 -5.90 -3.36 -3.31
CA ILE A 13 -4.80 -3.05 -4.22
C ILE A 13 -4.63 -4.13 -5.28
N ALA A 14 -4.72 -5.40 -4.89
CA ALA A 14 -4.65 -6.50 -5.83
C ALA A 14 -5.79 -6.46 -6.86
N GLU A 15 -7.01 -6.09 -6.45
CA GLU A 15 -8.15 -5.86 -7.36
C GLU A 15 -7.85 -4.72 -8.36
N ILE A 16 -7.32 -3.59 -7.89
CA ILE A 16 -6.96 -2.43 -8.75
C ILE A 16 -5.84 -2.80 -9.73
N GLU A 17 -4.89 -3.63 -9.31
CA GLU A 17 -3.76 -4.07 -10.11
C GLU A 17 -4.05 -5.29 -11.01
N ASP A 18 -5.30 -5.80 -11.04
CA ASP A 18 -5.72 -7.02 -11.75
C ASP A 18 -4.94 -8.29 -11.34
N TYR A 19 -4.56 -8.41 -10.07
CA TYR A 19 -3.92 -9.62 -9.53
C TYR A 19 -4.95 -10.71 -9.22
N VAL A 20 -4.53 -11.97 -9.33
CA VAL A 20 -5.39 -13.14 -9.10
C VAL A 20 -5.10 -13.73 -7.71
N PHE A 21 -6.15 -14.23 -7.07
CA PHE A 21 -6.13 -14.80 -5.73
C PHE A 21 -6.26 -16.32 -5.79
N ASP A 22 -5.59 -17.04 -4.90
CA ASP A 22 -5.94 -18.43 -4.63
C ASP A 22 -7.03 -18.54 -3.54
N ASP A 23 -7.70 -19.69 -3.48
CA ASP A 23 -8.70 -19.99 -2.44
C ASP A 23 -8.10 -20.02 -1.01
N SER A 24 -6.76 -19.98 -0.89
CA SER A 24 -6.03 -19.93 0.37
C SER A 24 -5.86 -18.49 0.90
N GLY A 25 -6.27 -17.47 0.14
CA GLY A 25 -6.09 -16.06 0.50
C GLY A 25 -4.67 -15.53 0.26
N ARG A 26 -3.86 -16.24 -0.53
CA ARG A 26 -2.56 -15.77 -1.00
C ARG A 26 -2.73 -15.01 -2.31
N TYR A 27 -1.93 -13.97 -2.45
CA TYR A 27 -1.94 -13.07 -3.57
C TYR A 27 -0.80 -13.41 -4.48
N PHE A 28 -1.08 -13.61 -5.77
CA PHE A 28 -0.05 -13.97 -6.71
C PHE A 28 -0.09 -13.08 -7.95
N ARG A 29 1.09 -12.61 -8.35
CA ARG A 29 1.28 -12.12 -9.71
C ARG A 29 1.31 -13.33 -10.64
N CYS A 30 0.34 -13.44 -11.55
CA CYS A 30 0.48 -14.37 -12.67
C CYS A 30 1.55 -13.84 -13.62
N GLU A 31 2.80 -14.26 -13.42
CA GLU A 31 3.80 -14.09 -14.47
C GLU A 31 3.46 -15.03 -15.62
N LEU A 32 3.13 -14.45 -16.77
CA LEU A 32 2.88 -15.20 -17.99
C LEU A 32 4.15 -15.21 -18.84
N THR A 33 4.52 -16.38 -19.34
CA THR A 33 5.47 -16.47 -20.45
C THR A 33 4.91 -15.78 -21.68
N LYS A 34 5.76 -15.46 -22.67
CA LYS A 34 5.33 -14.96 -24.00
C LYS A 34 4.30 -15.86 -24.71
N ARG A 35 4.05 -17.08 -24.21
CA ARG A 35 3.10 -18.07 -24.71
C ARG A 35 1.88 -18.26 -23.80
N GLY A 36 1.66 -17.40 -22.82
CA GLY A 36 0.49 -17.44 -21.92
C GLY A 36 0.52 -18.54 -20.85
N LYS A 37 1.67 -19.19 -20.61
CA LYS A 37 1.82 -20.13 -19.48
C LYS A 37 2.24 -19.40 -18.21
N VAL A 38 1.59 -19.72 -17.09
CA VAL A 38 1.96 -19.25 -15.75
C VAL A 38 3.35 -19.81 -15.38
N VAL A 39 4.29 -18.95 -15.01
CA VAL A 39 5.69 -19.32 -14.68
C VAL A 39 6.02 -19.28 -13.20
N GLY A 40 5.16 -18.69 -12.37
CA GLY A 40 5.38 -18.64 -10.93
C GLY A 40 4.24 -17.98 -10.18
N TYR A 41 4.29 -18.14 -8.87
CA TYR A 41 3.41 -17.54 -7.89
C TYR A 41 4.32 -16.76 -6.93
N LEU A 42 4.23 -15.43 -6.93
CA LEU A 42 5.02 -14.56 -6.06
C LEU A 42 4.11 -13.99 -4.97
N ASP A 43 4.47 -14.17 -3.71
CA ASP A 43 3.71 -13.62 -2.58
C ASP A 43 3.61 -12.10 -2.71
N TYR A 44 2.40 -11.58 -2.89
CA TYR A 44 2.17 -10.15 -3.05
C TYR A 44 1.73 -9.55 -1.71
N ASN A 45 2.67 -8.87 -1.04
CA ASN A 45 2.42 -8.17 0.22
C ASN A 45 2.95 -6.73 0.16
N PRO A 46 2.18 -5.80 -0.41
CA PRO A 46 2.61 -4.41 -0.58
C PRO A 46 2.74 -3.63 0.74
N LEU A 47 2.29 -4.18 1.88
CA LEU A 47 2.48 -3.55 3.19
C LEU A 47 3.91 -3.70 3.72
N THR A 48 4.61 -4.78 3.35
CA THR A 48 5.96 -5.06 3.85
C THR A 48 7.02 -5.10 2.76
N ASP A 49 6.62 -5.19 1.48
CA ASP A 49 7.53 -5.14 0.34
C ASP A 49 7.73 -3.69 -0.13
N ASP A 50 8.81 -3.08 0.33
CA ASP A 50 9.16 -1.70 -0.01
C ASP A 50 9.46 -1.52 -1.51
N ALA A 51 9.98 -2.56 -2.18
CA ALA A 51 10.28 -2.47 -3.61
C ALA A 51 9.00 -2.47 -4.44
N LEU A 52 8.02 -3.31 -4.06
CA LEU A 52 6.69 -3.29 -4.64
C LEU A 52 5.98 -1.95 -4.36
N ASN A 53 6.06 -1.45 -3.13
CA ASN A 53 5.41 -0.20 -2.75
C ASN A 53 6.00 1.01 -3.52
N HIS A 54 7.31 1.04 -3.71
CA HIS A 54 7.97 2.04 -4.53
C HIS A 54 7.52 2.01 -6.01
N GLN A 55 7.33 0.81 -6.58
CA GLN A 55 6.76 0.67 -7.93
C GLN A 55 5.34 1.22 -8.01
N LEU A 56 4.51 0.94 -7.00
CA LEU A 56 3.15 1.47 -6.91
C LEU A 56 3.13 2.99 -6.81
N MET A 57 4.02 3.60 -6.01
CA MET A 57 4.15 5.06 -5.95
C MET A 57 4.39 5.68 -7.33
N ILE A 58 5.35 5.12 -8.09
CA ILE A 58 5.69 5.65 -9.42
C ILE A 58 4.51 5.46 -10.39
N LYS A 59 3.87 4.28 -10.36
CA LYS A 59 2.77 3.94 -11.27
C LYS A 59 1.55 4.85 -11.08
N TYR A 60 1.22 5.17 -9.83
CA TYR A 60 0.04 5.95 -9.47
C TYR A 60 0.32 7.42 -9.18
N ASP A 61 1.56 7.87 -9.41
CA ASP A 61 2.00 9.25 -9.15
C ASP A 61 1.73 9.70 -7.70
N VAL A 62 2.10 8.83 -6.76
CA VAL A 62 1.91 9.07 -5.32
C VAL A 62 3.07 9.90 -4.78
N GLU A 63 2.78 11.07 -4.24
CA GLU A 63 3.73 11.87 -3.48
C GLU A 63 3.65 11.53 -1.99
N ILE A 64 4.78 11.22 -1.35
CA ILE A 64 4.82 10.93 0.10
C ILE A 64 5.64 11.96 0.87
N GLN A 65 5.07 12.43 1.99
CA GLN A 65 5.72 13.36 2.90
C GLN A 65 5.74 12.80 4.32
N LEU A 66 6.91 12.84 4.97
CA LEU A 66 7.06 12.48 6.37
C LEU A 66 6.91 13.74 7.23
N THR A 67 5.85 13.80 8.03
CA THR A 67 5.69 14.82 9.07
C THR A 67 5.93 14.21 10.44
N LYS A 68 6.57 14.99 11.32
CA LYS A 68 6.64 14.68 12.74
C LYS A 68 5.49 15.42 13.39
N GLU A 69 4.53 14.70 13.97
CA GLU A 69 3.44 15.32 14.72
C GLU A 69 4.06 15.94 15.99
N ARG A 70 4.30 17.26 15.97
CA ARG A 70 4.96 17.96 17.09
C ARG A 70 4.09 18.00 18.34
N ASP A 71 2.78 17.87 18.17
CA ASP A 71 1.79 18.10 19.23
C ASP A 71 1.45 16.84 20.04
N LYS A 72 1.88 15.65 19.58
CA LYS A 72 1.73 14.39 20.32
C LYS A 72 3.09 13.89 20.76
N VAL A 73 3.58 14.42 21.88
CA VAL A 73 4.76 13.84 22.53
C VAL A 73 4.32 12.53 23.18
N ASP A 74 4.86 11.39 22.71
CA ASP A 74 4.82 10.16 23.51
C ASP A 74 5.72 10.38 24.73
N ILE A 75 5.09 10.76 25.84
CA ILE A 75 5.71 11.19 27.10
C ILE A 75 6.65 10.09 27.63
N SER A 76 6.43 8.84 27.23
CA SER A 76 7.24 7.69 27.67
C SER A 76 8.63 7.62 27.02
N ARG A 77 8.84 8.25 25.85
CA ARG A 77 10.05 8.03 25.03
C ARG A 77 10.64 9.28 24.37
N GLY A 78 10.04 10.45 24.53
CA GLY A 78 10.54 11.70 23.92
C GLY A 78 10.60 11.63 22.38
N LYS A 79 9.80 10.75 21.78
CA LYS A 79 9.74 10.55 20.33
C LYS A 79 8.38 11.02 19.82
N TYR A 80 8.40 11.89 18.83
CA TYR A 80 7.22 12.27 18.06
C TYR A 80 6.77 11.10 17.19
N PRO A 81 5.47 10.77 17.14
CA PRO A 81 4.96 9.78 16.20
C PRO A 81 5.27 10.25 14.78
N LYS A 82 5.84 9.34 13.99
CA LYS A 82 6.06 9.56 12.56
C LYS A 82 4.72 9.37 11.86
N MET A 83 4.30 10.36 11.08
CA MET A 83 3.11 10.27 10.24
C MET A 83 3.52 10.50 8.79
N TYR A 84 3.08 9.60 7.92
CA TYR A 84 3.27 9.68 6.49
C TYR A 84 1.98 10.16 5.84
N TRP A 85 2.11 11.15 4.97
CA TRP A 85 1.05 11.72 4.16
C TRP A 85 1.32 11.32 2.72
N ALA A 86 0.41 10.57 2.12
CA ALA A 86 0.48 10.11 0.74
C ALA A 86 -0.61 10.81 -0.08
N ASN A 87 -0.23 11.42 -1.19
CA ASN A 87 -1.11 12.25 -2.01
C ASN A 87 -1.16 11.74 -3.46
N ILE A 88 -2.36 11.72 -4.04
CA ILE A 88 -2.61 11.53 -5.47
C ILE A 88 -3.53 12.67 -5.94
N GLY A 89 -2.96 13.71 -6.55
CA GLY A 89 -3.70 14.91 -6.93
C GLY A 89 -4.32 15.64 -5.72
N ARG A 90 -5.65 15.49 -5.52
CA ARG A 90 -6.40 16.09 -4.38
C ARG A 90 -6.72 15.09 -3.27
N ILE A 91 -6.32 13.84 -3.45
CA ILE A 91 -6.61 12.75 -2.52
C ILE A 91 -5.45 12.65 -1.56
N GLU A 92 -5.75 12.60 -0.27
CA GLU A 92 -4.76 12.55 0.80
C GLU A 92 -5.08 11.36 1.71
N ALA A 93 -4.06 10.56 2.02
CA ALA A 93 -4.15 9.47 2.98
C ALA A 93 -3.01 9.55 3.99
N THR A 94 -3.28 9.17 5.24
CA THR A 94 -2.28 9.23 6.30
C THR A 94 -2.15 7.93 7.06
N SER A 95 -0.91 7.58 7.43
CA SER A 95 -0.63 6.41 8.28
C SER A 95 0.72 6.54 8.99
N SER A 96 0.88 5.80 10.09
CA SER A 96 2.17 5.64 10.76
C SER A 96 3.14 4.73 10.01
N ASN A 97 2.64 3.97 9.03
CA ASN A 97 3.42 3.15 8.12
C ASN A 97 3.38 3.77 6.70
N PRO A 98 4.54 4.00 6.05
CA PRO A 98 4.59 4.65 4.74
C PRO A 98 3.87 3.83 3.66
N ASN A 99 4.08 2.51 3.67
CA ASN A 99 3.46 1.60 2.73
C ASN A 99 1.94 1.64 2.87
N LYS A 100 1.43 1.61 4.10
CA LYS A 100 -0.01 1.71 4.37
C LYS A 100 -0.60 3.03 3.89
N ALA A 101 0.10 4.15 4.08
CA ALA A 101 -0.36 5.46 3.59
C ALA A 101 -0.49 5.47 2.06
N ILE A 102 0.50 4.92 1.35
CA ILE A 102 0.51 4.83 -0.12
C ILE A 102 -0.67 3.98 -0.62
N LEU A 103 -0.89 2.80 -0.05
CA LEU A 103 -2.00 1.93 -0.46
C LEU A 103 -3.36 2.59 -0.21
N LEU A 104 -3.53 3.29 0.92
CA LEU A 104 -4.76 4.04 1.20
C LEU A 104 -5.02 5.12 0.14
N ALA A 105 -3.99 5.89 -0.25
CA ALA A 105 -4.13 6.92 -1.27
C ALA A 105 -4.56 6.31 -2.62
N ILE A 106 -3.93 5.20 -3.04
CA ILE A 106 -4.28 4.49 -4.28
C ILE A 106 -5.72 3.98 -4.24
N ILE A 107 -6.14 3.37 -3.13
CA ILE A 107 -7.50 2.85 -3.00
C ILE A 107 -8.52 3.97 -3.09
N GLU A 108 -8.31 5.08 -2.38
CA GLU A 108 -9.21 6.24 -2.40
C GLU A 108 -9.30 6.88 -3.78
N ALA A 109 -8.20 6.88 -4.55
CA ALA A 109 -8.17 7.37 -5.93
C ALA A 109 -8.90 6.50 -6.96
N ASN A 110 -9.22 5.25 -6.61
CA ASN A 110 -9.85 4.28 -7.50
C ASN A 110 -11.24 3.83 -6.99
N GLN A 111 -11.90 4.64 -6.14
CA GLN A 111 -13.30 4.42 -5.71
C GLN A 111 -14.33 4.84 -6.75
#